data_AF-A0A536NQQ2-F1
#
_entry.id   AF-A0A536NQQ2-F1
#
_cell.length_a   1.000
_cell.length_b   1.000
_cell.length_c   1.000
_cell.angle_alpha   90.00
_cell.angle_beta   90.00
_cell.angle_gamma   90.00
#
_symmetry.space_group_name_H-M   'P 1'
#
loop_
_entity.id
_entity.type
_entity.pdbx_description
1 polymer ?
#
loop_
_entity_poly.entity_id
_entity_poly.type
_entity_poly.pdbx_seq_one_letter_code
_entity_poly.pdbx_strand_id
1 'polypeptide(L)' 'MGKLSIVKVKLDREVNCYIVSDATSKEAVVIDPGQPAEKILEQAPGLTIKYILATHGHPGHGDRR' A
#
# COMPACT_ATOMS: atom_id res chain seq x y z
N MET A 1 -14.97 -6.74 -16.52
CA MET A 1 -15.08 -6.61 -15.05
C MET A 1 -13.66 -6.58 -14.51
N GLY A 2 -13.24 -5.52 -13.82
CA GLY A 2 -11.90 -5.46 -13.22
C GLY A 2 -11.75 -6.53 -12.14
N LYS A 3 -10.60 -7.22 -12.08
CA LYS A 3 -10.37 -8.28 -11.09
C LYS A 3 -9.44 -7.72 -10.03
N LEU A 4 -10.02 -7.26 -8.94
CA LEU A 4 -9.30 -6.65 -7.83
C LEU A 4 -8.73 -7.71 -6.88
N SER A 5 -7.55 -7.43 -6.34
CA SER A 5 -6.93 -8.14 -5.22
C SER A 5 -6.53 -7.16 -4.12
N ILE A 6 -6.60 -7.63 -2.87
CA ILE A 6 -6.12 -6.89 -1.70
C ILE A 6 -5.16 -7.76 -0.90
N VAL A 7 -4.06 -7.17 -0.45
CA VAL A 7 -3.11 -7.81 0.45
C VAL A 7 -2.79 -6.87 1.62
N LYS A 8 -2.70 -7.42 2.83
CA LYS A 8 -2.14 -6.71 3.98
C LYS A 8 -0.62 -6.79 3.92
N VAL A 9 0.04 -5.64 3.96
CA VAL A 9 1.49 -5.53 3.90
C VAL A 9 2.09 -5.97 5.23
N LYS A 10 3.10 -6.84 5.18
CA LYS A 10 3.89 -7.21 6.35
C LYS A 10 4.95 -6.14 6.60
N LEU A 11 4.86 -5.47 7.76
CA LEU A 11 5.77 -4.41 8.19
C LEU A 11 6.37 -4.75 9.57
N ASP A 12 7.35 -3.96 10.02
CA ASP A 12 8.02 -4.16 11.32
C ASP A 12 7.13 -3.88 12.53
N ARG A 13 6.07 -3.10 12.32
CA ARG A 13 5.06 -2.79 13.32
C ARG A 13 3.70 -3.23 12.81
N GLU A 14 2.82 -3.58 13.74
CA GLU A 14 1.42 -3.80 13.42
C GLU A 14 0.77 -2.47 13.02
N VAL A 15 0.68 -2.25 11.72
CA VAL A 15 -0.02 -1.13 11.11
C VAL A 15 -0.94 -1.65 10.02
N ASN A 16 -2.04 -0.94 9.80
CA ASN A 16 -3.05 -1.32 8.83
C ASN A 16 -2.67 -0.86 7.42
N CYS A 17 -1.54 -1.35 6.90
CA CYS A 17 -1.08 -1.05 5.54
C CYS A 17 -1.58 -2.10 4.54
N TYR A 18 -2.18 -1.66 3.43
CA TYR A 18 -2.72 -2.54 2.40
C TYR A 18 -2.29 -2.12 1.00
N ILE A 19 -2.18 -3.10 0.10
CA ILE A 19 -2.07 -2.86 -1.35
C ILE A 19 -3.33 -3.42 -2.00
N VAL A 20 -4.07 -2.57 -2.71
CA VAL A 20 -5.17 -2.99 -3.58
C VAL A 20 -4.72 -2.83 -5.02
N SER A 21 -4.89 -3.86 -5.83
CA SER A 21 -4.43 -3.88 -7.22
C SER A 21 -5.46 -4.48 -8.18
N ASP A 22 -5.44 -4.02 -9.43
CA ASP A 22 -6.17 -4.64 -10.52
C ASP A 22 -5.28 -5.64 -11.27
N ALA A 23 -5.75 -6.88 -11.38
CA ALA A 23 -5.01 -7.97 -12.00
C ALA A 23 -4.74 -7.76 -13.49
N THR A 24 -5.59 -6.99 -14.18
CA THR A 24 -5.49 -6.71 -15.62
C THR A 24 -4.50 -5.58 -15.92
N SER A 25 -4.72 -4.39 -15.35
CA SER A 25 -3.88 -3.21 -15.61
C SER A 25 -2.56 -3.20 -14.83
N LYS A 26 -2.47 -3.99 -13.74
CA LYS A 26 -1.39 -3.95 -12.75
C LYS A 26 -1.29 -2.61 -12.00
N GLU A 27 -2.28 -1.74 -12.12
CA GLU A 27 -2.34 -0.52 -11.31
C GLU A 27 -2.73 -0.87 -9.87
N ALA A 28 -2.21 -0.09 -8.92
CA ALA A 28 -2.42 -0.31 -7.51
C ALA A 28 -2.49 0.99 -6.69
N VAL A 29 -3.14 0.88 -5.53
CA VAL A 29 -3.17 1.90 -4.48
C VAL A 29 -2.60 1.31 -3.19
N VAL A 30 -1.77 2.09 -2.51
CA VAL A 30 -1.32 1.78 -1.14
C VAL A 30 -2.23 2.52 -0.17
N ILE A 31 -2.83 1.80 0.77
CA ILE A 31 -3.71 2.36 1.81
C ILE A 31 -2.94 2.35 3.13
N ASP A 32 -2.97 3.48 3.85
CA ASP A 32 -2.35 3.70 5.15
C ASP A 32 -0.90 3.22 5.19
N PRO A 33 -0.02 3.80 4.36
CA PRO A 33 1.37 3.37 4.25
C PRO A 33 2.05 3.41 5.62
N GLY A 34 2.74 2.33 5.98
CA GLY A 34 3.63 2.31 7.13
C GLY A 34 5.09 2.50 6.72
N GLN A 35 5.98 2.51 7.70
CA GLN A 35 7.43 2.52 7.48
C GLN A 35 8.04 1.15 7.82
N PRO A 36 9.15 0.77 7.16
CA PRO A 36 9.80 1.45 6.04
C PRO A 36 9.06 1.25 4.70
N ALA A 37 9.15 2.23 3.79
CA ALA A 37 8.40 2.21 2.52
C ALA A 37 8.90 1.10 1.57
N GLU A 38 10.18 0.73 1.68
CA GLU A 38 10.84 -0.32 0.92
C GLU A 38 10.13 -1.66 1.08
N LYS A 39 9.65 -1.98 2.30
CA LYS A 39 8.90 -3.21 2.57
C LYS A 39 7.54 -3.26 1.87
N ILE A 40 6.94 -2.10 1.60
CA ILE A 40 5.72 -2.01 0.78
C ILE A 40 6.08 -2.33 -0.68
N LEU A 41 7.16 -1.76 -1.19
CA LEU A 41 7.61 -1.97 -2.59
C LEU A 41 8.02 -3.42 -2.86
N GLU A 42 8.71 -4.08 -1.93
CA GLU A 42 9.05 -5.51 -2.01
C GLU A 42 7.82 -6.42 -2.16
N GLN A 43 6.67 -5.98 -1.62
CA GLN A 43 5.40 -6.70 -1.67
C GLN A 43 4.49 -6.27 -2.84
N ALA A 44 4.95 -5.35 -3.69
CA ALA A 44 4.22 -4.86 -4.87
C ALA A 44 4.94 -5.18 -6.21
N PRO A 45 5.59 -6.35 -6.40
CA PRO A 45 6.37 -6.60 -7.61
C PRO A 45 5.50 -6.59 -8.86
N GLY A 46 5.95 -5.84 -9.87
CA GLY A 46 5.24 -5.71 -11.15
C GLY A 46 3.92 -4.94 -11.07
N LEU A 47 3.63 -4.28 -9.95
CA LEU A 47 2.51 -3.34 -9.82
C LEU A 47 2.98 -1.91 -10.06
N THR A 48 2.10 -1.10 -10.63
CA THR A 48 2.28 0.35 -10.75
C THR A 48 1.48 1.03 -9.65
N ILE A 49 2.15 1.52 -8.59
CA ILE A 49 1.47 2.28 -7.55
C ILE A 49 1.09 3.67 -8.10
N LYS A 50 -0.21 3.91 -8.28
CA LYS A 50 -0.75 5.17 -8.79
C LYS A 50 -1.14 6.15 -7.69
N TYR A 51 -1.53 5.62 -6.53
CA TYR A 51 -2.11 6.40 -5.45
C TYR A 51 -1.62 5.93 -4.08
N ILE A 52 -1.58 6.87 -3.15
CA ILE A 52 -1.46 6.62 -1.72
C ILE A 52 -2.73 7.19 -1.07
N LEU A 53 -3.42 6.36 -0.29
CA LEU A 53 -4.66 6.73 0.40
C LEU A 53 -4.43 6.66 1.90
N ALA A 54 -4.58 7.77 2.60
CA ALA A 54 -4.69 7.78 4.05
C ALA A 54 -6.16 7.75 4.44
N THR A 55 -6.58 6.75 5.22
CA THR A 55 -7.93 6.70 5.78
C THR A 55 -8.15 7.80 6.81
N HIS A 56 -7.08 8.17 7.53
CA HIS A 56 -7.01 9.27 8.48
C HIS A 56 -5.55 9.65 8.76
N GLY A 57 -5.31 10.81 9.38
CA GLY A 57 -3.97 11.28 9.75
C GLY A 57 -3.51 10.75 11.11
N HIS A 58 -2.93 9.55 11.17
CA HIS A 58 -2.27 9.05 12.39
C HIS A 58 -0.79 9.50 12.45
N PRO A 59 -0.24 9.86 13.62
CA PRO A 59 1.19 10.15 13.81
C PRO A 59 2.19 9.01 13.50
N GLY A 60 1.77 7.91 12.86
CA GLY A 60 2.58 6.74 12.52
C GLY A 60 2.44 6.21 11.09
N HIS A 61 1.66 6.87 10.23
CA HIS A 61 1.35 6.42 8.85
C HIS A 61 1.90 7.35 7.74
N GLY A 62 2.85 8.22 8.07
CA GLY A 62 3.40 9.15 7.10
C GLY A 62 4.39 10.12 7.70
N ASP A 63 5.49 10.28 6.98
CA ASP A 63 6.56 11.23 7.23
C ASP A 63 6.05 12.67 7.40
N ARG A 64 6.74 13.48 8.21
CA ARG A 64 6.50 14.92 8.38
C ARG A 64 7.26 15.73 7.31
N ARG A 65 7.36 15.25 6.08
CA ARG A 65 8.08 15.92 5.00
C ARG A 65 7.24 16.05 3.75
#